data_AF-A0AAU2NKC5-F1
#
_entry.id   AF-A0AAU2NKC5-F1
#
_cell.length_a   1.000
_cell.length_b   1.000
_cell.length_c   1.000
_cell.angle_alpha   90.00
_cell.angle_beta   90.00
_cell.angle_gamma   90.00
#
_symmetry.space_group_name_H-M   'P 1'
#
loop_
_entity.id
_entity.type
_entity.pdbx_description
1 polymer ?
#
loop_
_entity_poly.entity_id
_entity_poly.type
_entity_poly.pdbx_seq_one_letter_code
_entity_poly.pdbx_strand_id
1 'polypeptide(L)'
;MGRTNVRVRGRMFAAALLAAGMAVGPAAVPAAADGSIRKDQWHLDAMHAPEMWQISKGQGITVAVIEGGFKLDHPDLVGQLLPGKDFSGLPGGVGSYSNGHGTQMASLIAGSGKGMGGNGAYGLAPGAKILPLKIQNGSDGSGLSSADFLDQIGQAVSYAADQGAKVINISQGIEAIKTSPDDVAKLNRVIASATAKGSLVVSSVGNSAQQGNPVEYPGGLPNVVGVGAVDRNGEVTSESERGPQVDLVAPGAEMVEACTGQTGYCDSHGTSDATALVSASAALVWSVHPDWTANQVLRVLISSAGKPSDGSVRADNVGFGAVRPRIALTAPGDPGPANVNPIPEKPAEAPAASSSATPSTSPSAAVSSPASAVASPAPAGAPAASPVAQPVAARDSGSSLPVVAAAAVVGGLVLVAGVVFFVLRRRSAPSREGAVVPQMPQQTGPGVPPAPPAYEPPAPPSDNPYAR
;
A
#
# COMPACT_ATOMS: atom_id res chain seq x y z
N MET A 1 -28.22 92.37 -24.10
CA MET A 1 -29.57 92.84 -24.47
C MET A 1 -30.35 91.65 -25.06
N GLY A 2 -31.60 91.43 -24.63
CA GLY A 2 -32.59 90.47 -25.21
C GLY A 2 -32.34 88.99 -24.88
N ARG A 3 -32.91 88.32 -23.86
CA ARG A 3 -34.31 87.98 -23.50
C ARG A 3 -35.11 87.18 -24.55
N THR A 4 -35.44 85.93 -24.19
CA THR A 4 -36.77 85.25 -24.29
C THR A 4 -36.66 83.90 -23.55
N ASN A 5 -37.22 83.67 -22.34
CA ASN A 5 -38.60 83.28 -21.98
C ASN A 5 -39.17 82.18 -22.91
N VAL A 6 -39.65 81.02 -22.41
CA VAL A 6 -40.97 80.76 -21.77
C VAL A 6 -40.96 79.26 -21.39
N ARG A 7 -41.11 78.86 -20.11
CA ARG A 7 -42.32 78.29 -19.43
C ARG A 7 -42.93 77.03 -20.10
N VAL A 8 -43.51 76.00 -19.46
CA VAL A 8 -43.89 75.61 -18.07
C VAL A 8 -44.66 74.26 -18.20
N ARG A 9 -44.81 73.52 -17.09
CA ARG A 9 -45.77 72.43 -16.77
C ARG A 9 -45.46 71.02 -17.34
N GLY A 10 -45.54 69.93 -16.57
CA GLY A 10 -45.93 69.75 -15.18
C GLY A 10 -46.44 68.32 -14.92
N ARG A 11 -46.38 67.91 -13.63
CA ARG A 11 -46.98 66.72 -12.96
C ARG A 11 -46.18 65.41 -13.11
N MET A 12 -45.36 65.04 -12.12
CA MET A 12 -45.71 64.32 -10.86
C MET A 12 -46.52 63.03 -11.09
N PHE A 13 -45.85 61.89 -10.90
CA PHE A 13 -46.36 60.76 -10.12
C PHE A 13 -45.21 60.16 -9.29
N ALA A 14 -45.56 59.83 -8.06
CA ALA A 14 -44.68 59.41 -6.98
C ALA A 14 -44.47 57.89 -6.96
N ALA A 15 -43.39 57.52 -6.26
CA ALA A 15 -43.24 56.33 -5.42
C ALA A 15 -43.36 54.94 -6.06
N ALA A 16 -42.22 54.22 -6.11
CA ALA A 16 -42.05 52.93 -5.42
C ALA A 16 -40.57 52.50 -5.53
N LEU A 17 -39.79 52.80 -4.49
CA LEU A 17 -38.52 52.13 -4.22
C LEU A 17 -38.84 50.74 -3.67
N LEU A 18 -38.87 49.74 -4.54
CA LEU A 18 -38.83 48.33 -4.13
C LEU A 18 -37.36 47.90 -4.11
N ALA A 19 -36.89 47.69 -2.89
CA ALA A 19 -35.59 47.11 -2.59
C ALA A 19 -35.48 45.72 -3.23
N ALA A 20 -34.57 45.58 -4.18
CA ALA A 20 -34.00 44.28 -4.57
C ALA A 20 -32.54 44.26 -4.09
N GLY A 21 -32.37 44.22 -2.76
CA GLY A 21 -31.11 43.76 -2.17
C GLY A 21 -31.02 42.25 -2.41
N MET A 22 -30.39 41.84 -3.51
CA MET A 22 -29.95 40.46 -3.66
C MET A 22 -28.84 40.25 -2.62
N ALA A 23 -29.22 39.67 -1.48
CA ALA A 23 -28.30 39.07 -0.56
C ALA A 23 -27.57 37.93 -1.29
N VAL A 24 -26.37 38.21 -1.80
CA VAL A 24 -25.38 37.16 -2.06
C VAL A 24 -24.91 36.71 -0.68
N GLY A 25 -25.70 35.83 -0.05
CA GLY A 25 -25.21 35.06 1.08
C GLY A 25 -23.98 34.25 0.63
N PRO A 26 -23.04 33.92 1.54
CA PRO A 26 -21.99 32.99 1.20
C PRO A 26 -22.68 31.76 0.61
N ALA A 27 -22.31 31.38 -0.61
CA ALA A 27 -22.72 30.11 -1.17
C ALA A 27 -22.35 29.07 -0.12
N ALA A 28 -23.36 28.43 0.48
CA ALA A 28 -23.14 27.28 1.31
C ALA A 28 -22.34 26.31 0.44
N VAL A 29 -21.07 26.13 0.78
CA VAL A 29 -20.30 25.00 0.28
C VAL A 29 -21.21 23.80 0.55
N PRO A 30 -21.55 22.97 -0.46
CA PRO A 30 -22.34 21.79 -0.18
C PRO A 30 -21.67 21.11 1.00
N ALA A 31 -22.45 20.83 2.05
CA ALA A 31 -21.97 20.04 3.17
C ALA A 31 -21.25 18.84 2.54
N ALA A 32 -19.97 18.69 2.84
CA ALA A 32 -19.24 17.48 2.48
C ALA A 32 -20.17 16.32 2.81
N ALA A 33 -20.34 15.38 1.88
CA ALA A 33 -21.08 14.16 2.15
C ALA A 33 -20.70 13.68 3.56
N ASP A 34 -21.66 13.24 4.36
CA ASP A 34 -21.49 12.76 5.74
C ASP A 34 -20.55 11.53 5.88
N GLY A 35 -19.84 11.22 4.80
CA GLY A 35 -18.95 10.10 4.57
C GLY A 35 -17.82 10.15 5.56
N SER A 36 -17.79 9.11 6.38
CA SER A 36 -16.68 8.81 7.25
C SER A 36 -15.92 7.68 6.60
N ILE A 37 -14.65 7.91 6.26
CA ILE A 37 -13.77 6.89 5.68
C ILE A 37 -13.73 5.66 6.58
N ARG A 38 -13.74 5.86 7.91
CA ARG A 38 -13.85 4.75 8.87
C ARG A 38 -15.06 3.84 8.64
N LYS A 39 -16.19 4.34 8.15
CA LYS A 39 -17.40 3.51 7.89
C LYS A 39 -17.18 2.54 6.74
N ASP A 40 -16.27 2.87 5.83
CA ASP A 40 -15.96 2.06 4.64
C ASP A 40 -14.84 1.04 4.91
N GLN A 41 -14.16 1.14 6.06
CA GLN A 41 -13.11 0.21 6.49
C GLN A 41 -13.67 -1.09 7.09
N TRP A 42 -14.32 -1.91 6.25
CA TRP A 42 -14.98 -3.16 6.67
C TRP A 42 -14.05 -4.10 7.46
N HIS A 43 -12.76 -4.12 7.11
CA HIS A 43 -11.76 -4.98 7.74
C HIS A 43 -11.59 -4.68 9.24
N LEU A 44 -11.72 -3.41 9.64
CA LEU A 44 -11.66 -3.02 11.05
C LEU A 44 -12.88 -3.51 11.84
N ASP A 45 -14.06 -3.55 11.21
CA ASP A 45 -15.26 -4.10 11.84
C ASP A 45 -15.18 -5.62 11.92
N ALA A 46 -14.76 -6.27 10.82
CA ALA A 46 -14.59 -7.71 10.75
C ALA A 46 -13.58 -8.22 11.79
N MET A 47 -12.47 -7.51 11.99
CA MET A 47 -11.46 -7.84 12.99
C MET A 47 -11.82 -7.38 14.41
N HIS A 48 -12.94 -6.69 14.62
CA HIS A 48 -13.37 -6.13 15.91
C HIS A 48 -12.36 -5.14 16.51
N ALA A 49 -11.90 -4.20 15.69
CA ALA A 49 -10.92 -3.18 16.09
C ALA A 49 -11.41 -2.30 17.25
N PRO A 50 -12.67 -1.81 17.30
CA PRO A 50 -13.15 -0.98 18.42
C PRO A 50 -13.01 -1.65 19.79
N GLU A 51 -13.26 -2.96 19.87
CA GLU A 51 -13.10 -3.77 21.07
C GLU A 51 -11.62 -3.98 21.40
N MET A 52 -10.79 -4.29 20.41
CA MET A 52 -9.33 -4.42 20.61
C MET A 52 -8.71 -3.13 21.11
N TRP A 53 -9.14 -1.98 20.60
CA TRP A 53 -8.65 -0.66 20.98
C TRP A 53 -8.94 -0.26 22.43
N GLN A 54 -9.85 -0.96 23.11
CA GLN A 54 -10.03 -0.82 24.57
C GLN A 54 -8.91 -1.51 25.36
N ILE A 55 -8.23 -2.49 24.77
CA ILE A 55 -7.14 -3.27 25.37
C ILE A 55 -5.79 -2.70 24.93
N SER A 56 -5.60 -2.53 23.62
CA SER A 56 -4.34 -2.07 23.03
C SER A 56 -4.61 -1.29 21.75
N LYS A 57 -3.83 -0.24 21.53
CA LYS A 57 -3.73 0.40 20.20
C LYS A 57 -2.33 0.26 19.62
N GLY A 58 -1.44 -0.53 20.24
CA GLY A 58 -0.05 -0.70 19.78
C GLY A 58 0.93 0.34 20.32
N GLN A 59 0.61 1.00 21.44
CA GLN A 59 1.47 2.02 22.05
C GLN A 59 2.86 1.47 22.38
N GLY A 60 3.89 2.29 22.13
CA GLY A 60 5.29 1.94 22.41
C GLY A 60 5.92 1.01 21.38
N ILE A 61 5.17 0.54 20.39
CA ILE A 61 5.69 -0.31 19.32
C ILE A 61 6.02 0.52 18.09
N THR A 62 7.23 0.34 17.58
CA THR A 62 7.67 0.86 16.28
C THR A 62 7.58 -0.24 15.23
N VAL A 63 6.86 0.04 14.15
CA VAL A 63 6.78 -0.79 12.94
C VAL A 63 7.56 -0.09 11.83
N ALA A 64 8.65 -0.69 11.37
CA ALA A 64 9.34 -0.21 10.18
C ALA A 64 8.57 -0.63 8.93
N VAL A 65 8.37 0.29 8.00
CA VAL A 65 7.69 0.03 6.72
C VAL A 65 8.69 0.30 5.61
N ILE A 66 9.06 -0.76 4.88
CA ILE A 66 10.02 -0.70 3.76
C ILE A 66 9.23 -0.59 2.46
N GLU A 67 9.23 0.59 1.84
CA GLU A 67 8.33 0.90 0.72
C GLU A 67 8.86 1.98 -0.24
N GLY A 68 8.13 2.28 -1.31
CA GLY A 68 8.52 3.24 -2.36
C GLY A 68 8.47 4.74 -1.99
N GLY A 69 8.21 5.08 -0.73
CA GLY A 69 8.08 6.47 -0.25
C GLY A 69 6.72 6.78 0.37
N PHE A 70 6.62 7.94 1.03
CA PHE A 70 5.52 8.24 1.94
C PHE A 70 5.05 9.69 1.83
N LYS A 71 3.73 9.92 1.83
CA LYS A 71 3.15 11.24 2.00
C LYS A 71 3.16 11.65 3.46
N LEU A 72 4.23 12.33 3.85
CA LEU A 72 4.54 12.64 5.25
C LEU A 72 3.55 13.61 5.91
N ASP A 73 2.80 14.36 5.10
CA ASP A 73 1.83 15.37 5.53
C ASP A 73 0.37 14.91 5.41
N HIS A 74 0.11 13.62 5.15
CA HIS A 74 -1.25 13.11 5.12
C HIS A 74 -1.91 13.30 6.51
N PRO A 75 -3.11 13.92 6.62
CA PRO A 75 -3.73 14.24 7.91
C PRO A 75 -3.85 13.06 8.89
N ASP A 76 -4.13 11.85 8.38
CA ASP A 76 -4.20 10.63 9.22
C ASP A 76 -2.85 10.10 9.68
N LEU A 77 -1.74 10.50 9.06
CA LEU A 77 -0.40 10.04 9.39
C LEU A 77 0.43 11.09 10.14
N VAL A 78 -0.04 12.33 10.24
CA VAL A 78 0.64 13.38 11.01
C VAL A 78 0.77 12.94 12.48
N GLY A 79 2.03 12.89 12.92
CA GLY A 79 2.40 12.43 14.26
C GLY A 79 2.55 10.92 14.39
N GLN A 80 2.26 10.13 13.35
CA GLN A 80 2.45 8.67 13.34
C GLN A 80 3.80 8.25 12.79
N LEU A 81 4.37 9.04 11.88
CA LEU A 81 5.65 8.77 11.23
C LEU A 81 6.82 9.32 12.06
N LEU A 82 7.80 8.46 12.33
CA LEU A 82 9.11 8.82 12.88
C LEU A 82 10.02 9.38 11.76
N PRO A 83 11.16 10.02 12.11
CA PRO A 83 12.20 10.31 11.13
C PRO A 83 12.67 9.04 10.43
N GLY A 84 12.42 8.96 9.12
CA GLY A 84 12.74 7.81 8.28
C GLY A 84 14.13 7.89 7.65
N LYS A 85 14.44 6.90 6.81
CA LYS A 85 15.66 6.88 5.99
C LYS A 85 15.37 6.44 4.55
N ASP A 86 16.08 7.04 3.61
CA ASP A 86 16.01 6.72 2.19
C ASP A 86 17.23 5.91 1.76
N PHE A 87 16.98 4.73 1.19
CA PHE A 87 17.97 3.81 0.61
C PHE A 87 17.85 3.72 -0.91
N SER A 88 16.88 4.42 -1.51
CA SER A 88 16.66 4.42 -2.95
C SER A 88 17.79 5.09 -3.72
N GLY A 89 18.53 6.01 -3.10
CA GLY A 89 19.54 6.83 -3.77
C GLY A 89 18.93 7.88 -4.74
N LEU A 90 17.60 8.04 -4.75
CA LEU A 90 16.90 9.04 -5.54
C LEU A 90 16.78 10.38 -4.78
N PRO A 91 16.62 11.51 -5.49
CA PRO A 91 16.40 12.80 -4.84
C PRO A 91 15.04 12.86 -4.13
N GLY A 92 14.95 13.71 -3.12
CA GLY A 92 13.71 14.04 -2.41
C GLY A 92 13.46 13.25 -1.12
N GLY A 93 14.28 12.24 -0.81
CA GLY A 93 14.23 11.52 0.45
C GLY A 93 12.95 10.69 0.63
N VAL A 94 12.66 10.31 1.87
CA VAL A 94 11.51 9.48 2.26
C VAL A 94 10.16 10.07 1.81
N GLY A 95 10.07 11.40 1.76
CA GLY A 95 8.86 12.12 1.34
C GLY A 95 8.63 12.17 -0.17
N SER A 96 9.59 11.69 -0.97
CA SER A 96 9.41 11.52 -2.41
C SER A 96 8.72 10.19 -2.67
N TYR A 97 7.53 10.22 -3.26
CA TYR A 97 6.72 9.03 -3.54
C TYR A 97 6.20 9.05 -4.99
N SER A 98 6.08 7.87 -5.57
CA SER A 98 5.56 7.64 -6.93
C SER A 98 4.06 7.33 -6.88
N ASN A 99 3.71 6.08 -6.55
CA ASN A 99 2.33 5.58 -6.51
C ASN A 99 1.63 5.81 -5.16
N GLY A 100 2.39 6.10 -4.09
CA GLY A 100 1.84 6.32 -2.75
C GLY A 100 1.64 5.06 -1.89
N HIS A 101 2.10 3.89 -2.34
CA HIS A 101 1.90 2.60 -1.65
C HIS A 101 2.48 2.55 -0.23
N GLY A 102 3.60 3.24 0.04
CA GLY A 102 4.07 3.38 1.42
C GLY A 102 3.11 4.12 2.35
N THR A 103 2.37 5.11 1.83
CA THR A 103 1.35 5.86 2.59
C THR A 103 0.18 4.96 2.96
N GLN A 104 -0.23 4.12 2.02
CA GLN A 104 -1.28 3.11 2.17
C GLN A 104 -0.93 2.12 3.29
N MET A 105 0.24 1.46 3.19
CA MET A 105 0.70 0.52 4.22
C MET A 105 0.81 1.17 5.61
N ALA A 106 1.37 2.38 5.68
CA ALA A 106 1.45 3.14 6.93
C ALA A 106 0.05 3.47 7.50
N SER A 107 -0.93 3.75 6.63
CA SER A 107 -2.31 4.00 7.00
C SER A 107 -2.99 2.77 7.59
N LEU A 108 -2.90 1.61 6.92
CA LEU A 108 -3.49 0.36 7.43
C LEU A 108 -2.89 -0.06 8.77
N ILE A 109 -1.59 0.22 8.98
CA ILE A 109 -0.94 -0.08 10.26
C ILE A 109 -1.36 0.91 11.34
N ALA A 110 -1.16 2.21 11.11
CA ALA A 110 -1.18 3.22 12.16
C ALA A 110 -1.94 4.51 11.79
N GLY A 111 -2.85 4.50 10.82
CA GLY A 111 -3.71 5.64 10.53
C GLY A 111 -4.42 6.15 11.79
N SER A 112 -4.34 7.45 12.06
CA SER A 112 -4.89 8.04 13.28
C SER A 112 -6.36 8.44 13.16
N GLY A 113 -6.92 8.42 11.95
CA GLY A 113 -8.30 8.82 11.67
C GLY A 113 -8.62 10.31 11.85
N LYS A 114 -7.61 11.15 12.12
CA LYS A 114 -7.75 12.59 12.36
C LYS A 114 -8.19 13.38 11.13
N GLY A 115 -7.97 12.85 9.94
CA GLY A 115 -8.47 13.39 8.68
C GLY A 115 -9.98 13.57 8.71
N MET A 116 -10.51 14.42 7.83
CA MET A 116 -11.96 14.65 7.71
C MET A 116 -12.65 15.01 9.05
N GLY A 117 -11.93 15.70 9.95
CA GLY A 117 -12.46 16.09 11.27
C GLY A 117 -12.65 14.92 12.24
N GLY A 118 -11.82 13.88 12.16
CA GLY A 118 -11.92 12.67 12.99
C GLY A 118 -12.61 11.48 12.30
N ASN A 119 -12.94 11.64 11.01
CA ASN A 119 -13.62 10.65 10.18
C ASN A 119 -12.71 10.10 9.06
N GLY A 120 -11.39 10.22 9.23
CA GLY A 120 -10.39 9.74 8.27
C GLY A 120 -10.16 8.24 8.37
N ALA A 121 -9.07 7.78 7.77
CA ALA A 121 -8.67 6.38 7.78
C ALA A 121 -7.97 6.03 9.10
N TYR A 122 -8.46 5.00 9.78
CA TYR A 122 -7.82 4.41 10.95
C TYR A 122 -6.97 3.21 10.51
N GLY A 123 -5.81 3.05 11.14
CA GLY A 123 -5.05 1.80 11.09
C GLY A 123 -5.51 0.84 12.17
N LEU A 124 -5.14 -0.43 12.04
CA LEU A 124 -5.48 -1.45 13.03
C LEU A 124 -4.76 -1.21 14.38
N ALA A 125 -3.55 -0.64 14.37
CA ALA A 125 -2.75 -0.28 15.54
C ALA A 125 -2.48 1.25 15.59
N PRO A 126 -3.50 2.10 15.83
CA PRO A 126 -3.37 3.55 15.70
C PRO A 126 -2.51 4.21 16.79
N GLY A 127 -2.06 3.47 17.79
CA GLY A 127 -1.11 3.89 18.81
C GLY A 127 0.35 3.54 18.50
N ALA A 128 0.61 2.71 17.48
CA ALA A 128 1.96 2.39 17.02
C ALA A 128 2.61 3.60 16.31
N LYS A 129 3.94 3.53 16.15
CA LYS A 129 4.70 4.48 15.31
C LYS A 129 5.27 3.78 14.10
N ILE A 130 5.29 4.49 12.98
CA ILE A 130 5.86 4.00 11.74
C ILE A 130 7.28 4.55 11.60
N LEU A 131 8.25 3.69 11.34
CA LEU A 131 9.58 4.08 10.86
C LEU A 131 9.58 3.93 9.32
N PRO A 132 9.41 5.01 8.55
CA PRO A 132 9.31 4.92 7.10
C PRO A 132 10.69 4.75 6.46
N LEU A 133 10.89 3.66 5.72
CA LEU A 133 12.15 3.33 5.05
C LEU A 133 11.91 3.25 3.55
N LYS A 134 12.50 4.18 2.80
CA LYS A 134 12.29 4.26 1.35
C LYS A 134 13.29 3.39 0.60
N ILE A 135 12.81 2.61 -0.35
CA ILE A 135 13.59 1.89 -1.36
C ILE A 135 13.08 2.25 -2.77
N GLN A 136 13.81 1.88 -3.82
CA GLN A 136 13.27 1.80 -5.17
C GLN A 136 12.43 0.52 -5.31
N ASN A 137 11.28 0.63 -5.96
CA ASN A 137 10.37 -0.49 -6.20
C ASN A 137 9.86 -0.52 -7.67
N GLY A 138 10.61 0.11 -8.59
CA GLY A 138 10.34 0.15 -10.02
C GLY A 138 9.20 1.09 -10.44
N SER A 139 8.38 1.57 -9.50
CA SER A 139 7.28 2.51 -9.78
C SER A 139 7.74 3.94 -10.07
N ASP A 140 9.01 4.23 -9.80
CA ASP A 140 9.76 5.44 -10.13
C ASP A 140 10.36 5.40 -11.55
N GLY A 141 10.15 4.30 -12.29
CA GLY A 141 10.61 4.14 -13.67
C GLY A 141 12.12 3.90 -13.80
N SER A 142 12.82 3.69 -12.68
CA SER A 142 14.23 3.29 -12.68
C SER A 142 14.35 1.80 -12.96
N GLY A 143 15.20 1.44 -13.92
CA GLY A 143 15.57 0.06 -14.21
C GLY A 143 16.50 -0.51 -13.14
N LEU A 144 15.99 -0.70 -11.93
CA LEU A 144 16.73 -1.28 -10.81
C LEU A 144 16.98 -2.77 -11.07
N SER A 145 18.22 -3.23 -10.85
CA SER A 145 18.53 -4.65 -10.95
C SER A 145 17.93 -5.43 -9.77
N SER A 146 17.67 -6.73 -9.95
CA SER A 146 17.23 -7.61 -8.86
C SER A 146 18.20 -7.59 -7.67
N ALA A 147 19.51 -7.50 -7.95
CA ALA A 147 20.54 -7.46 -6.91
C ALA A 147 20.46 -6.17 -6.08
N ASP A 148 20.29 -5.02 -6.74
CA ASP A 148 20.16 -3.73 -6.05
C ASP A 148 18.86 -3.65 -5.24
N PHE A 149 17.76 -4.23 -5.74
CA PHE A 149 16.50 -4.35 -5.01
C PHE A 149 16.69 -5.09 -3.68
N LEU A 150 17.26 -6.29 -3.74
CA LEU A 150 17.52 -7.11 -2.55
C LEU A 150 18.53 -6.44 -1.61
N ASP A 151 19.53 -5.73 -2.14
CA ASP A 151 20.48 -4.99 -1.33
C ASP A 151 19.81 -3.83 -0.59
N GLN A 152 18.95 -3.04 -1.24
CA GLN A 152 18.20 -1.96 -0.60
C GLN A 152 17.26 -2.48 0.49
N ILE A 153 16.56 -3.60 0.24
CA ILE A 153 15.78 -4.28 1.29
C ILE A 153 16.69 -4.68 2.46
N GLY A 154 17.84 -5.30 2.19
CA GLY A 154 18.79 -5.70 3.23
C GLY A 154 19.28 -4.51 4.06
N GLN A 155 19.66 -3.40 3.42
CA GLN A 155 20.09 -2.19 4.12
C GLN A 155 18.97 -1.62 5.01
N ALA A 156 17.73 -1.58 4.50
CA ALA A 156 16.57 -1.11 5.26
C ALA A 156 16.22 -2.03 6.43
N VAL A 157 16.27 -3.36 6.24
CA VAL A 157 16.05 -4.36 7.31
C VAL A 157 17.10 -4.20 8.42
N SER A 158 18.39 -4.10 8.07
CA SER A 158 19.45 -3.89 9.05
C SER A 158 19.23 -2.61 9.85
N TYR A 159 18.93 -1.51 9.15
CA TYR A 159 18.67 -0.23 9.80
C TYR A 159 17.45 -0.27 10.72
N ALA A 160 16.34 -0.87 10.29
CA ALA A 160 15.15 -1.03 11.11
C ALA A 160 15.45 -1.75 12.43
N ALA A 161 16.19 -2.85 12.36
CA ALA A 161 16.61 -3.60 13.54
C ALA A 161 17.55 -2.78 14.45
N ASP A 162 18.49 -2.02 13.86
CA ASP A 162 19.38 -1.12 14.61
C ASP A 162 18.64 0.03 15.28
N GLN A 163 17.53 0.50 14.71
CA GLN A 163 16.62 1.48 15.33
C GLN A 163 15.68 0.85 16.37
N GLY A 164 15.75 -0.46 16.60
CA GLY A 164 14.92 -1.17 17.57
C GLY A 164 13.46 -1.36 17.13
N ALA A 165 13.17 -1.31 15.83
CA ALA A 165 11.83 -1.62 15.32
C ALA A 165 11.47 -3.07 15.67
N LYS A 166 10.34 -3.27 16.34
CA LYS A 166 9.87 -4.60 16.77
C LYS A 166 9.30 -5.39 15.60
N VAL A 167 8.70 -4.70 14.64
CA VAL A 167 8.10 -5.29 13.45
C VAL A 167 8.69 -4.60 12.22
N ILE A 168 9.03 -5.36 11.19
CA ILE A 168 9.51 -4.88 9.90
C ILE A 168 8.53 -5.40 8.84
N ASN A 169 7.74 -4.50 8.27
CA ASN A 169 6.77 -4.75 7.22
C ASN A 169 7.40 -4.51 5.84
N ILE A 170 7.34 -5.52 4.97
CA ILE A 170 7.84 -5.47 3.59
C ILE A 170 6.69 -5.86 2.65
N SER A 171 6.10 -4.88 1.96
CA SER A 171 4.96 -5.11 1.07
C SER A 171 5.38 -5.15 -0.41
N GLN A 172 6.58 -5.67 -0.66
CA GLN A 172 7.22 -5.75 -1.98
C GLN A 172 8.01 -7.05 -2.08
N GLY A 173 8.06 -7.60 -3.30
CA GLY A 173 8.79 -8.81 -3.58
C GLY A 173 9.39 -8.82 -4.97
N ILE A 174 10.25 -9.80 -5.20
CA ILE A 174 10.75 -10.14 -6.54
C ILE A 174 10.73 -11.65 -6.72
N GLU A 175 10.26 -12.10 -7.88
CA GLU A 175 10.23 -13.53 -8.23
C GLU A 175 11.60 -14.18 -8.03
N ALA A 176 11.64 -15.31 -7.33
CA ALA A 176 12.86 -16.05 -7.02
C ALA A 176 13.69 -16.38 -8.27
N ILE A 177 13.03 -16.66 -9.40
CA ILE A 177 13.69 -16.94 -10.69
C ILE A 177 14.49 -15.76 -11.24
N LYS A 178 14.19 -14.53 -10.81
CA LYS A 178 14.89 -13.30 -11.20
C LYS A 178 16.06 -12.96 -10.28
N THR A 179 16.36 -13.80 -9.29
CA THR A 179 17.38 -13.54 -8.26
C THR A 179 18.55 -14.51 -8.38
N SER A 180 19.73 -14.07 -7.95
CA SER A 180 20.89 -14.95 -7.83
C SER A 180 20.90 -15.63 -6.45
N PRO A 181 21.36 -16.90 -6.33
CA PRO A 181 21.49 -17.56 -5.04
C PRO A 181 22.35 -16.79 -4.02
N ASP A 182 23.37 -16.07 -4.49
CA ASP A 182 24.27 -15.30 -3.62
C ASP A 182 23.57 -14.07 -3.01
N ASP A 183 22.75 -13.37 -3.79
CA ASP A 183 21.96 -12.22 -3.31
C ASP A 183 20.89 -12.67 -2.31
N VAL A 184 20.22 -13.78 -2.60
CA VAL A 184 19.25 -14.42 -1.70
C VAL A 184 19.90 -14.83 -0.39
N ALA A 185 21.07 -15.50 -0.46
CA ALA A 185 21.82 -15.89 0.74
C ALA A 185 22.31 -14.68 1.55
N LYS A 186 22.68 -13.57 0.89
CA LYS A 186 23.03 -12.32 1.54
C LYS A 186 21.84 -11.72 2.29
N LEU A 187 20.69 -11.60 1.65
CA LEU A 187 19.48 -11.08 2.27
C LEU A 187 19.02 -11.96 3.45
N ASN A 188 19.06 -13.28 3.29
CA ASN A 188 18.72 -14.22 4.36
C ASN A 188 19.59 -14.04 5.61
N ARG A 189 20.90 -13.80 5.45
CA ARG A 189 21.79 -13.50 6.59
C ARG A 189 21.42 -12.20 7.31
N VAL A 190 21.01 -11.17 6.55
CA VAL A 190 20.57 -9.90 7.12
C VAL A 190 19.27 -10.06 7.91
N ILE A 191 18.30 -10.79 7.35
CA ILE A 191 17.03 -11.10 8.02
C ILE A 191 17.27 -11.89 9.31
N ALA A 192 18.11 -12.93 9.26
CA ALA A 192 18.48 -13.69 10.46
C ALA A 192 19.12 -12.80 11.53
N SER A 193 19.94 -11.81 11.13
CA SER A 193 20.51 -10.83 12.07
C SER A 193 19.46 -9.91 12.68
N ALA A 194 18.48 -9.45 11.90
CA ALA A 194 17.36 -8.65 12.41
C ALA A 194 16.50 -9.46 13.39
N THR A 195 16.21 -10.72 13.09
CA THR A 195 15.49 -11.62 14.00
C THR A 195 16.28 -11.86 15.30
N ALA A 196 17.60 -12.05 15.21
CA ALA A 196 18.46 -12.20 16.38
C ALA A 196 18.52 -10.93 17.26
N LYS A 197 18.33 -9.74 16.66
CA LYS A 197 18.15 -8.46 17.38
C LYS A 197 16.75 -8.28 17.96
N GLY A 198 15.84 -9.22 17.71
CA GLY A 198 14.50 -9.24 18.27
C GLY A 198 13.41 -8.62 17.40
N SER A 199 13.69 -8.35 16.12
CA SER A 199 12.68 -7.88 15.16
C SER A 199 11.91 -9.04 14.53
N LEU A 200 10.60 -8.89 14.37
CA LEU A 200 9.76 -9.76 13.56
C LEU A 200 9.71 -9.21 12.11
N VAL A 201 10.10 -10.02 11.13
CA VAL A 201 10.04 -9.63 9.71
C VAL A 201 8.79 -10.25 9.07
N VAL A 202 7.95 -9.40 8.49
CA VAL A 202 6.67 -9.78 7.87
C VAL A 202 6.69 -9.27 6.43
N SER A 203 6.38 -10.15 5.48
CA SER A 203 6.41 -9.83 4.06
C SER A 203 5.20 -10.37 3.32
N SER A 204 4.75 -9.64 2.30
CA SER A 204 3.77 -10.15 1.34
C SER A 204 4.33 -11.38 0.63
N VAL A 205 3.46 -12.35 0.33
CA VAL A 205 3.86 -13.49 -0.51
C VAL A 205 3.94 -13.10 -1.98
N GLY A 206 3.01 -12.27 -2.47
CA GLY A 206 2.95 -11.83 -3.86
C GLY A 206 1.54 -11.93 -4.43
N ASN A 207 1.32 -11.29 -5.58
CA ASN A 207 0.01 -11.08 -6.20
C ASN A 207 -0.10 -11.72 -7.61
N SER A 208 0.74 -12.71 -7.90
CA SER A 208 0.87 -13.28 -9.25
C SER A 208 0.37 -14.73 -9.34
N ALA A 209 -0.54 -15.16 -8.45
CA ALA A 209 -1.01 -16.54 -8.41
C ALA A 209 -1.68 -17.02 -9.71
N GLN A 210 -2.40 -16.13 -10.38
CA GLN A 210 -3.00 -16.41 -11.69
C GLN A 210 -1.99 -16.36 -12.84
N GLN A 211 -0.79 -15.84 -12.58
CA GLN A 211 0.29 -15.66 -13.55
C GLN A 211 1.45 -16.62 -13.27
N GLY A 212 1.13 -17.85 -12.85
CA GLY A 212 2.09 -18.92 -12.64
C GLY A 212 2.47 -19.16 -11.18
N ASN A 213 1.94 -18.36 -10.23
CA ASN A 213 2.15 -18.54 -8.80
C ASN A 213 3.65 -18.65 -8.45
N PRO A 214 4.47 -17.65 -8.86
CA PRO A 214 5.88 -17.66 -8.54
C PRO A 214 6.08 -17.62 -7.02
N VAL A 215 7.25 -18.02 -6.55
CA VAL A 215 7.69 -17.68 -5.20
C VAL A 215 8.41 -16.33 -5.27
N GLU A 216 8.06 -15.38 -4.42
CA GLU A 216 8.78 -14.10 -4.31
C GLU A 216 9.63 -14.00 -3.04
N TYR A 217 10.73 -13.25 -3.12
CA TYR A 217 11.57 -12.87 -1.99
C TYR A 217 11.36 -11.40 -1.62
N PRO A 218 11.28 -11.05 -0.31
CA PRO A 218 11.67 -11.90 0.82
C PRO A 218 10.57 -12.83 1.39
N GLY A 219 9.32 -12.79 0.94
CA GLY A 219 8.21 -13.59 1.52
C GLY A 219 8.48 -15.10 1.61
N GLY A 220 9.18 -15.66 0.62
CA GLY A 220 9.61 -17.05 0.57
C GLY A 220 10.84 -17.40 1.42
N LEU A 221 11.47 -16.44 2.11
CA LEU A 221 12.68 -16.71 2.90
C LEU A 221 12.37 -17.30 4.28
N PRO A 222 13.31 -18.09 4.85
CA PRO A 222 13.27 -18.46 6.27
C PRO A 222 13.28 -17.22 7.18
N ASN A 223 12.68 -17.35 8.37
CA ASN A 223 12.55 -16.26 9.37
C ASN A 223 11.73 -15.04 8.90
N VAL A 224 11.10 -15.11 7.73
CA VAL A 224 10.10 -14.16 7.26
C VAL A 224 8.72 -14.78 7.39
N VAL A 225 7.80 -14.05 8.03
CA VAL A 225 6.38 -14.39 8.05
C VAL A 225 5.79 -13.98 6.70
N GLY A 226 5.50 -14.94 5.85
CA GLY A 226 4.86 -14.72 4.55
C GLY A 226 3.35 -14.57 4.72
N VAL A 227 2.78 -13.48 4.19
CA VAL A 227 1.38 -13.14 4.37
C VAL A 227 0.62 -13.14 3.05
N GLY A 228 -0.41 -13.99 2.97
CA GLY A 228 -1.39 -14.01 1.88
C GLY A 228 -2.63 -13.15 2.18
N ALA A 229 -3.46 -12.93 1.17
CA ALA A 229 -4.66 -12.08 1.26
C ALA A 229 -5.95 -12.89 1.20
N VAL A 230 -6.92 -12.48 2.00
CA VAL A 230 -8.29 -12.99 2.01
C VAL A 230 -9.30 -11.84 1.87
N ASP A 231 -10.50 -12.15 1.40
CA ASP A 231 -11.59 -11.19 1.20
C ASP A 231 -12.54 -11.11 2.40
N ARG A 232 -13.67 -10.40 2.25
CA ARG A 232 -14.69 -10.23 3.30
C ARG A 232 -15.31 -11.55 3.78
N ASN A 233 -15.28 -12.59 2.95
CA ASN A 233 -15.81 -13.93 3.24
C ASN A 233 -14.73 -14.88 3.77
N GLY A 234 -13.49 -14.39 3.93
CA GLY A 234 -12.36 -15.21 4.37
C GLY A 234 -11.84 -16.13 3.26
N GLU A 235 -12.26 -15.90 2.02
CA GLU A 235 -11.77 -16.64 0.86
C GLU A 235 -10.46 -16.02 0.38
N VAL A 236 -9.50 -16.87 0.00
CA VAL A 236 -8.20 -16.41 -0.50
C VAL A 236 -8.39 -15.66 -1.80
N THR A 237 -7.85 -14.44 -1.88
CA THR A 237 -8.00 -13.61 -3.07
C THR A 237 -7.35 -14.28 -4.27
N SER A 238 -7.86 -13.96 -5.45
CA SER A 238 -7.49 -14.67 -6.67
C SER A 238 -6.00 -14.53 -7.01
N GLU A 239 -5.45 -13.37 -6.70
CA GLU A 239 -4.08 -12.94 -6.92
C GLU A 239 -3.08 -13.48 -5.88
N SER A 240 -3.54 -13.80 -4.66
CA SER A 240 -2.66 -14.18 -3.56
C SER A 240 -1.93 -15.48 -3.88
N GLU A 241 -0.60 -15.42 -3.83
CA GLU A 241 0.23 -16.60 -3.99
C GLU A 241 -0.05 -17.66 -2.93
N ARG A 242 0.17 -18.91 -3.33
CA ARG A 242 -0.10 -20.11 -2.54
C ARG A 242 1.17 -20.95 -2.50
N GLY A 243 1.42 -21.63 -1.39
CA GLY A 243 2.52 -22.56 -1.25
C GLY A 243 3.11 -22.60 0.16
N PRO A 244 4.28 -23.25 0.32
CA PRO A 244 4.98 -23.34 1.60
C PRO A 244 5.40 -21.96 2.16
N GLN A 245 5.45 -20.92 1.34
CA GLN A 245 5.79 -19.56 1.76
C GLN A 245 4.70 -18.84 2.56
N VAL A 246 3.44 -19.30 2.50
CA VAL A 246 2.31 -18.67 3.22
C VAL A 246 2.28 -19.16 4.68
N ASP A 247 2.41 -18.23 5.62
CA ASP A 247 2.38 -18.51 7.06
C ASP A 247 1.08 -18.03 7.72
N LEU A 248 0.58 -16.86 7.33
CA LEU A 248 -0.68 -16.30 7.81
C LEU A 248 -1.42 -15.62 6.65
N VAL A 249 -2.71 -15.37 6.84
CA VAL A 249 -3.49 -14.50 5.96
C VAL A 249 -4.21 -13.41 6.75
N ALA A 250 -4.56 -12.33 6.08
CA ALA A 250 -5.35 -11.23 6.62
C ALA A 250 -6.19 -10.56 5.51
N PRO A 251 -7.16 -9.71 5.86
CA PRO A 251 -7.92 -8.94 4.88
C PRO A 251 -7.01 -8.22 3.89
N GLY A 252 -7.28 -8.38 2.60
CA GLY A 252 -6.50 -7.75 1.52
C GLY A 252 -7.32 -7.54 0.26
N ALA A 253 -8.64 -7.37 0.37
CA ALA A 253 -9.53 -7.01 -0.73
C ALA A 253 -10.50 -5.92 -0.29
N GLU A 254 -10.83 -5.02 -1.21
CA GLU A 254 -11.78 -3.91 -0.96
C GLU A 254 -11.37 -3.09 0.28
N MET A 255 -10.08 -2.79 0.37
CA MET A 255 -9.48 -2.13 1.52
C MET A 255 -9.58 -0.62 1.33
N VAL A 256 -9.91 0.11 2.40
CA VAL A 256 -10.02 1.58 2.38
C VAL A 256 -9.00 2.19 3.32
N GLU A 257 -8.24 3.16 2.82
CA GLU A 257 -7.06 3.70 3.50
C GLU A 257 -6.66 5.09 3.00
N ALA A 258 -5.77 5.76 3.73
CA ALA A 258 -5.15 6.99 3.27
C ALA A 258 -4.14 6.74 2.15
N CYS A 259 -4.17 7.59 1.13
CA CYS A 259 -3.31 7.49 -0.04
C CYS A 259 -2.87 8.86 -0.56
N THR A 260 -2.21 8.89 -1.71
CA THR A 260 -1.69 10.11 -2.35
C THR A 260 -2.64 10.72 -3.38
N GLY A 261 -3.80 10.08 -3.62
CA GLY A 261 -4.83 10.53 -4.56
C GLY A 261 -5.47 11.87 -4.17
N GLN A 262 -6.31 12.41 -5.06
CA GLN A 262 -6.91 13.75 -4.92
C GLN A 262 -7.77 13.91 -3.65
N THR A 263 -8.51 12.86 -3.29
CA THR A 263 -9.34 12.81 -2.08
C THR A 263 -8.52 12.56 -0.81
N GLY A 264 -7.28 12.07 -0.95
CA GLY A 264 -6.47 11.54 0.15
C GLY A 264 -6.84 10.11 0.57
N TYR A 265 -7.84 9.49 -0.04
CA TYR A 265 -8.32 8.15 0.33
C TYR A 265 -8.58 7.31 -0.91
N CYS A 266 -8.19 6.04 -0.86
CA CYS A 266 -8.25 5.12 -1.98
C CYS A 266 -8.75 3.75 -1.54
N ASP A 267 -9.32 3.03 -2.51
CA ASP A 267 -9.50 1.59 -2.42
C ASP A 267 -8.21 0.88 -2.83
N SER A 268 -7.87 -0.22 -2.15
CA SER A 268 -6.72 -1.08 -2.45
C SER A 268 -7.09 -2.56 -2.33
N HIS A 269 -6.19 -3.39 -2.87
CA HIS A 269 -6.24 -4.82 -2.71
C HIS A 269 -4.82 -5.41 -2.88
N GLY A 270 -4.59 -6.58 -2.29
CA GLY A 270 -3.38 -7.37 -2.44
C GLY A 270 -2.81 -7.87 -1.12
N THR A 271 -1.80 -8.74 -1.24
CA THR A 271 -1.05 -9.29 -0.11
C THR A 271 -0.28 -8.23 0.67
N SER A 272 0.00 -7.07 0.08
CA SER A 272 0.52 -5.88 0.73
C SER A 272 -0.33 -5.44 1.91
N ASP A 273 -1.64 -5.29 1.69
CA ASP A 273 -2.61 -4.82 2.69
C ASP A 273 -2.73 -5.83 3.84
N ALA A 274 -2.74 -7.12 3.49
CA ALA A 274 -2.75 -8.20 4.47
C ALA A 274 -1.47 -8.19 5.33
N THR A 275 -0.30 -7.96 4.73
CA THR A 275 0.99 -7.82 5.42
C THR A 275 0.96 -6.68 6.44
N ALA A 276 0.38 -5.55 6.05
CA ALA A 276 0.19 -4.40 6.94
C ALA A 276 -0.68 -4.76 8.15
N LEU A 277 -1.78 -5.50 7.96
CA LEU A 277 -2.66 -5.92 9.05
C LEU A 277 -2.02 -6.99 9.97
N VAL A 278 -1.22 -7.91 9.43
CA VAL A 278 -0.44 -8.85 10.28
C VAL A 278 0.61 -8.09 11.10
N SER A 279 1.30 -7.12 10.49
CA SER A 279 2.26 -6.27 11.17
C SER A 279 1.62 -5.45 12.30
N ALA A 280 0.45 -4.88 12.06
CA ALA A 280 -0.33 -4.17 13.06
C ALA A 280 -0.85 -5.10 14.16
N SER A 281 -1.28 -6.31 13.81
CA SER A 281 -1.69 -7.35 14.78
C SER A 281 -0.56 -7.71 15.74
N ALA A 282 0.67 -7.87 15.21
CA ALA A 282 1.85 -8.08 16.04
C ALA A 282 2.10 -6.88 16.96
N ALA A 283 1.98 -5.65 16.46
CA ALA A 283 2.15 -4.45 17.29
C ALA A 283 1.11 -4.34 18.42
N LEU A 284 -0.15 -4.70 18.16
CA LEU A 284 -1.20 -4.72 19.19
C LEU A 284 -0.85 -5.67 20.33
N VAL A 285 -0.48 -6.91 20.01
CA VAL A 285 -0.15 -7.95 21.00
C VAL A 285 1.12 -7.57 21.76
N TRP A 286 2.17 -7.14 21.06
CA TRP A 286 3.45 -6.81 21.67
C TRP A 286 3.38 -5.59 22.59
N SER A 287 2.46 -4.66 22.35
CA SER A 287 2.23 -3.51 23.23
C SER A 287 1.69 -3.92 24.62
N VAL A 288 0.90 -5.01 24.69
CA VAL A 288 0.40 -5.58 25.95
C VAL A 288 1.44 -6.47 26.62
N HIS A 289 2.29 -7.11 25.81
CA HIS A 289 3.34 -8.02 26.27
C HIS A 289 4.74 -7.53 25.86
N PRO A 290 5.22 -6.40 26.41
CA PRO A 290 6.46 -5.77 25.96
C PRO A 290 7.73 -6.60 26.26
N ASP A 291 7.63 -7.57 27.17
CA ASP A 291 8.68 -8.49 27.58
C ASP A 291 8.79 -9.74 26.68
N TRP A 292 7.82 -9.96 25.79
CA TRP A 292 7.85 -11.09 24.87
C TRP A 292 8.86 -10.88 23.72
N THR A 293 9.36 -12.00 23.20
CA THR A 293 10.17 -12.02 21.97
C THR A 293 9.30 -12.07 20.71
N ALA A 294 9.93 -11.81 19.55
CA ALA A 294 9.31 -11.96 18.23
C ALA A 294 8.64 -13.34 18.06
N ASN A 295 9.34 -14.40 18.49
CA ASN A 295 8.86 -15.76 18.40
C ASN A 295 7.62 -16.01 19.26
N GLN A 296 7.55 -15.41 20.45
CA GLN A 296 6.42 -15.54 21.35
C GLN A 296 5.18 -14.83 20.81
N VAL A 297 5.35 -13.59 20.33
CA VAL A 297 4.27 -12.85 19.67
C VAL A 297 3.76 -13.61 18.45
N LEU A 298 4.67 -14.06 17.58
CA LEU A 298 4.31 -14.82 16.38
C LEU A 298 3.61 -16.14 16.74
N ARG A 299 4.06 -16.85 17.78
CA ARG A 299 3.45 -18.10 18.22
C ARG A 299 2.01 -17.87 18.66
N VAL A 300 1.76 -16.83 19.45
CA VAL A 300 0.41 -16.50 19.89
C VAL A 300 -0.47 -16.17 18.67
N LEU A 301 0.01 -15.34 17.74
CA LEU A 301 -0.73 -15.03 16.51
C LEU A 301 -1.09 -16.29 15.69
N ILE A 302 -0.15 -17.24 15.55
CA ILE A 302 -0.36 -18.53 14.86
C ILE A 302 -1.35 -19.43 15.61
N SER A 303 -1.20 -19.53 16.93
CA SER A 303 -2.02 -20.40 17.76
C SER A 303 -3.47 -19.90 17.83
N SER A 304 -3.67 -18.59 17.81
CA SER A 304 -4.97 -17.94 17.82
C SER A 304 -5.53 -17.69 16.41
N ALA A 305 -4.83 -18.05 15.33
CA ALA A 305 -5.32 -17.83 13.96
C ALA A 305 -6.62 -18.61 13.67
N GLY A 306 -7.46 -18.09 12.78
CA GLY A 306 -8.64 -18.75 12.26
C GLY A 306 -8.19 -19.87 11.32
N LYS A 307 -8.20 -21.11 11.84
CA LYS A 307 -7.57 -22.28 11.22
C LYS A 307 -8.13 -22.59 9.81
N PRO A 308 -7.35 -23.28 8.96
CA PRO A 308 -7.84 -23.80 7.68
C PRO A 308 -9.19 -24.54 7.82
N SER A 309 -10.09 -24.33 6.87
CA SER A 309 -11.44 -24.89 6.89
C SER A 309 -11.49 -26.42 6.73
N ASP A 310 -10.42 -27.02 6.22
CA ASP A 310 -10.26 -28.48 6.08
C ASP A 310 -9.80 -29.17 7.38
N GLY A 311 -9.60 -28.40 8.46
CA GLY A 311 -9.15 -28.91 9.76
C GLY A 311 -7.65 -29.19 9.85
N SER A 312 -6.87 -28.89 8.80
CA SER A 312 -5.42 -28.99 8.84
C SER A 312 -4.81 -27.95 9.79
N VAL A 313 -3.61 -28.25 10.29
CA VAL A 313 -2.85 -27.26 11.10
C VAL A 313 -2.37 -26.10 10.24
N ARG A 314 -2.05 -26.39 8.98
CA ARG A 314 -1.55 -25.45 7.97
C ARG A 314 -2.00 -25.92 6.58
N ALA A 315 -2.43 -24.98 5.73
CA ALA A 315 -2.72 -25.21 4.32
C ALA A 315 -1.97 -24.21 3.44
N ASP A 316 -1.55 -24.59 2.23
CA ASP A 316 -0.70 -23.74 1.37
C ASP A 316 -1.34 -22.43 0.91
N ASN A 317 -2.67 -22.34 0.93
CA ASN A 317 -3.41 -21.15 0.54
C ASN A 317 -3.62 -20.15 1.68
N VAL A 318 -3.64 -20.59 2.95
CA VAL A 318 -3.93 -19.75 4.12
C VAL A 318 -2.88 -19.82 5.23
N GLY A 319 -1.82 -20.60 5.05
CA GLY A 319 -0.84 -20.89 6.08
C GLY A 319 -1.50 -21.51 7.31
N PHE A 320 -1.13 -21.01 8.50
CA PHE A 320 -1.73 -21.40 9.78
C PHE A 320 -3.12 -20.81 10.01
N GLY A 321 -3.59 -19.93 9.11
CA GLY A 321 -4.92 -19.34 9.13
C GLY A 321 -4.95 -17.82 9.14
N ALA A 322 -6.16 -17.28 9.21
CA ALA A 322 -6.41 -15.84 9.26
C ALA A 322 -6.00 -15.26 10.62
N VAL A 323 -5.28 -14.14 10.63
CA VAL A 323 -4.84 -13.50 11.88
C VAL A 323 -6.04 -12.99 12.69
N ARG A 324 -6.09 -13.32 13.99
CA ARG A 324 -7.17 -12.92 14.92
C ARG A 324 -6.60 -12.23 16.17
N PRO A 325 -6.09 -10.98 16.05
CA PRO A 325 -5.47 -10.28 17.17
C PRO A 325 -6.38 -10.14 18.40
N ARG A 326 -7.71 -10.10 18.24
CA ARG A 326 -8.66 -10.05 19.36
C ARG A 326 -8.49 -11.26 20.30
N ILE A 327 -8.35 -12.46 19.74
CA ILE A 327 -8.16 -13.69 20.52
C ILE A 327 -6.78 -13.66 21.18
N ALA A 328 -5.74 -13.26 20.44
CA ALA A 328 -4.39 -13.10 21.00
C ALA A 328 -4.34 -12.09 22.17
N LEU A 329 -5.12 -11.01 22.12
CA LEU A 329 -5.16 -9.99 23.17
C LEU A 329 -5.94 -10.41 24.41
N THR A 330 -6.98 -11.23 24.25
CA THR A 330 -7.90 -11.59 25.34
C THR A 330 -7.59 -12.94 25.98
N ALA A 331 -7.07 -13.88 25.19
CA ALA A 331 -6.72 -15.23 25.60
C ALA A 331 -5.50 -15.72 24.79
N PRO A 332 -4.31 -15.13 25.00
CA PRO A 332 -3.11 -15.45 24.21
C PRO A 332 -2.66 -16.92 24.27
N GLY A 333 -3.06 -17.66 25.31
CA GLY A 333 -2.54 -18.99 25.58
C GLY A 333 -1.08 -18.95 26.05
N ASP A 334 -0.35 -20.03 25.81
CA ASP A 334 1.08 -20.13 26.14
C ASP A 334 1.94 -19.56 25.00
N PRO A 335 2.70 -18.47 25.22
CA PRO A 335 3.61 -17.93 24.21
C PRO A 335 4.79 -18.86 23.90
N GLY A 336 5.00 -19.91 24.71
CA GLY A 336 6.05 -20.90 24.54
C GLY A 336 7.46 -20.33 24.74
N PRO A 337 8.50 -21.11 24.39
CA PRO A 337 9.89 -20.70 24.57
C PRO A 337 10.28 -19.52 23.67
N ALA A 338 11.04 -18.59 24.25
CA ALA A 338 11.47 -17.32 23.63
C ALA A 338 12.38 -17.49 22.40
N ASN A 339 13.18 -18.55 22.37
CA ASN A 339 14.25 -18.80 21.40
C ASN A 339 13.91 -19.85 20.34
N VAL A 340 12.65 -20.29 20.26
CA VAL A 340 12.20 -21.27 19.25
C VAL A 340 11.33 -20.56 18.24
N ASN A 341 11.68 -20.62 16.96
CA ASN A 341 10.83 -20.11 15.87
C ASN A 341 9.56 -20.99 15.76
N PRO A 342 8.33 -20.44 15.82
CA PRO A 342 7.10 -21.22 15.67
C PRO A 342 6.79 -21.64 14.23
N ILE A 343 7.45 -21.07 13.21
CA ILE A 343 7.30 -21.47 11.82
C ILE A 343 8.34 -22.57 11.50
N PRO A 344 7.91 -23.74 11.00
CA PRO A 344 8.83 -24.78 10.51
C PRO A 344 9.75 -24.25 9.41
N GLU A 345 10.96 -24.80 9.27
CA GLU A 345 11.85 -24.41 8.18
C GLU A 345 11.16 -24.60 6.82
N LYS A 346 11.02 -23.51 6.06
CA LYS A 346 10.51 -23.54 4.69
C LYS A 346 11.47 -24.38 3.82
N PRO A 347 10.98 -25.32 3.00
CA PRO A 347 11.84 -26.03 2.07
C PRO A 347 12.60 -25.02 1.19
N ALA A 348 13.93 -25.13 1.13
CA ALA A 348 14.72 -24.35 0.19
C ALA A 348 14.44 -24.88 -1.23
N GLU A 349 13.47 -24.28 -1.91
CA GLU A 349 13.21 -24.65 -3.30
C GLU A 349 14.30 -24.04 -4.19
N ALA A 350 15.26 -24.89 -4.59
CA ALA A 350 16.15 -24.59 -5.71
C ALA A 350 15.30 -24.50 -6.99
N PRO A 351 15.61 -23.61 -7.95
CA PRO A 351 14.81 -23.48 -9.16
C PRO A 351 14.89 -24.79 -9.97
N ALA A 352 13.88 -25.64 -9.85
CA ALA A 352 13.76 -26.83 -10.67
C ALA A 352 13.29 -26.41 -12.06
N ALA A 353 14.24 -26.38 -13.00
CA ALA A 353 13.93 -26.44 -14.42
C ALA A 353 13.04 -27.66 -14.66
N SER A 354 11.78 -27.42 -15.04
CA SER A 354 10.85 -28.49 -15.39
C SER A 354 11.30 -29.16 -16.68
N SER A 355 11.97 -30.29 -16.55
CA SER A 355 12.11 -31.27 -17.63
C SER A 355 12.03 -32.66 -17.03
N SER A 356 10.83 -33.25 -17.09
CA SER A 356 10.62 -34.67 -16.85
C SER A 356 9.48 -35.14 -17.75
N ALA A 357 9.79 -35.37 -19.02
CA ALA A 357 9.10 -36.40 -19.78
C ALA A 357 9.65 -37.74 -19.28
N THR A 358 8.89 -38.45 -18.44
CA THR A 358 9.19 -39.84 -18.09
C THR A 358 8.48 -40.80 -19.06
N PRO A 359 9.17 -41.85 -19.54
CA PRO A 359 8.60 -42.85 -20.44
C PRO A 359 7.72 -43.84 -19.66
N SER A 360 6.59 -44.19 -20.27
CA SER A 360 5.63 -45.16 -19.73
C SER A 360 6.08 -46.59 -20.08
N THR A 361 6.28 -47.44 -19.08
CA THR A 361 6.52 -48.88 -19.23
C THR A 361 5.25 -49.65 -18.92
N SER A 362 4.82 -50.51 -19.86
CA SER A 362 3.87 -51.60 -19.60
C SER A 362 4.27 -52.83 -20.44
N PRO A 363 4.16 -54.08 -19.92
CA PRO A 363 4.82 -55.24 -20.51
C PRO A 363 3.88 -56.05 -21.42
N SER A 364 4.40 -56.58 -22.53
CA SER A 364 3.79 -57.72 -23.22
C SER A 364 4.87 -58.57 -23.88
N ALA A 365 4.88 -59.86 -23.53
CA ALA A 365 5.79 -60.86 -24.07
C ALA A 365 5.34 -61.34 -25.45
N ALA A 366 6.30 -61.56 -26.36
CA ALA A 366 6.64 -62.84 -26.98
C ALA A 366 7.15 -62.72 -28.43
N VAL A 367 8.09 -63.63 -28.75
CA VAL A 367 8.45 -64.21 -30.06
C VAL A 367 9.68 -63.64 -30.82
N SER A 368 10.80 -64.36 -30.63
CA SER A 368 11.79 -64.90 -31.61
C SER A 368 12.65 -64.00 -32.51
N SER A 369 13.97 -64.22 -32.41
CA SER A 369 15.14 -63.72 -33.17
C SER A 369 15.26 -64.28 -34.62
N PRO A 370 16.37 -64.10 -35.40
CA PRO A 370 17.52 -63.16 -35.32
C PRO A 370 17.98 -62.54 -36.69
N ALA A 371 19.03 -61.69 -36.64
CA ALA A 371 20.26 -61.70 -37.49
C ALA A 371 20.60 -60.50 -38.43
N SER A 372 21.90 -60.16 -38.38
CA SER A 372 22.80 -59.50 -39.36
C SER A 372 22.78 -57.96 -39.41
N ALA A 373 23.81 -57.21 -38.95
CA ALA A 373 25.21 -57.03 -39.45
C ALA A 373 25.22 -56.23 -40.79
N VAL A 374 25.98 -55.14 -41.05
CA VAL A 374 27.43 -54.86 -40.90
C VAL A 374 27.71 -53.35 -41.20
N ALA A 375 28.64 -52.72 -40.43
CA ALA A 375 29.71 -51.73 -40.73
C ALA A 375 29.49 -50.58 -41.76
N SER A 376 29.88 -49.30 -41.58
CA SER A 376 31.16 -48.61 -41.23
C SER A 376 31.23 -47.31 -42.11
N PRO A 377 32.27 -46.44 -42.10
CA PRO A 377 32.42 -45.27 -41.21
C PRO A 377 32.55 -43.91 -41.98
N ALA A 378 32.79 -42.85 -41.19
CA ALA A 378 33.20 -41.45 -41.50
C ALA A 378 34.30 -41.29 -42.60
N PRO A 379 34.71 -40.08 -43.11
CA PRO A 379 34.78 -38.79 -42.40
C PRO A 379 34.69 -37.43 -43.18
N ALA A 380 34.61 -36.36 -42.37
CA ALA A 380 35.20 -35.00 -42.44
C ALA A 380 35.38 -34.19 -43.76
N GLY A 381 35.04 -32.88 -43.69
CA GLY A 381 35.70 -31.83 -44.51
C GLY A 381 34.95 -30.50 -44.73
N ALA A 382 34.98 -29.59 -43.75
CA ALA A 382 35.18 -28.11 -43.80
C ALA A 382 34.44 -27.19 -44.85
N PRO A 383 34.59 -25.82 -44.84
CA PRO A 383 33.48 -24.89 -44.57
C PRO A 383 33.21 -23.83 -45.69
N ALA A 384 32.11 -23.04 -45.63
CA ALA A 384 32.06 -21.66 -46.16
C ALA A 384 30.70 -20.92 -46.02
N ALA A 385 30.84 -19.61 -45.76
CA ALA A 385 30.11 -18.45 -46.32
C ALA A 385 28.73 -17.99 -45.77
N SER A 386 28.73 -16.69 -45.41
CA SER A 386 27.61 -15.80 -45.08
C SER A 386 26.59 -15.64 -46.23
N PRO A 387 25.32 -15.23 -45.96
CA PRO A 387 24.42 -14.78 -47.01
C PRO A 387 24.26 -13.26 -47.11
N VAL A 388 24.12 -12.85 -48.37
CA VAL A 388 23.82 -11.52 -48.92
C VAL A 388 22.30 -11.29 -48.98
N ALA A 389 21.92 -10.01 -49.01
CA ALA A 389 20.56 -9.46 -48.94
C ALA A 389 19.73 -9.47 -50.26
N GLN A 390 18.44 -9.11 -50.07
CA GLN A 390 17.45 -8.48 -50.98
C GLN A 390 16.42 -9.38 -51.70
N PRO A 391 15.30 -8.84 -52.22
CA PRO A 391 14.34 -7.85 -51.66
C PRO A 391 12.86 -8.28 -51.92
N VAL A 392 11.86 -7.58 -51.35
CA VAL A 392 10.50 -7.62 -51.91
C VAL A 392 9.79 -6.28 -51.79
N ALA A 393 9.08 -5.97 -52.87
CA ALA A 393 8.62 -4.65 -53.29
C ALA A 393 7.23 -4.25 -52.74
N ALA A 394 6.99 -2.95 -52.87
CA ALA A 394 5.82 -2.17 -52.48
C ALA A 394 4.53 -2.47 -53.28
N ARG A 395 3.39 -2.05 -52.72
CA ARG A 395 2.25 -1.47 -53.45
C ARG A 395 1.53 -0.39 -52.63
N ASP A 396 1.19 0.69 -53.35
CA ASP A 396 0.62 1.98 -52.97
C ASP A 396 -0.73 1.98 -52.25
N SER A 397 -1.02 3.05 -51.48
CA SER A 397 -2.04 4.06 -51.85
C SER A 397 -2.30 5.10 -50.74
N GLY A 398 -2.30 6.39 -51.11
CA GLY A 398 -3.30 7.36 -50.62
C GLY A 398 -2.90 8.35 -49.52
N SER A 399 -2.49 9.55 -49.92
CA SER A 399 -2.31 10.75 -49.09
C SER A 399 -3.61 11.49 -48.75
N SER A 400 -3.82 11.92 -47.49
CA SER A 400 -4.40 13.23 -47.13
C SER A 400 -4.29 13.55 -45.62
N LEU A 401 -3.85 14.78 -45.31
CA LEU A 401 -3.88 15.51 -44.03
C LEU A 401 -3.96 17.02 -44.40
N PRO A 402 -4.28 18.00 -43.51
CA PRO A 402 -4.86 17.94 -42.16
C PRO A 402 -5.98 18.98 -41.88
N VAL A 403 -6.83 18.78 -40.86
CA VAL A 403 -7.55 19.86 -40.15
C VAL A 403 -7.67 19.49 -38.67
N VAL A 404 -6.71 19.88 -37.83
CA VAL A 404 -6.92 20.30 -36.41
C VAL A 404 -5.66 21.07 -35.97
N ALA A 405 -5.58 22.35 -36.33
CA ALA A 405 -4.59 23.28 -35.79
C ALA A 405 -5.18 24.70 -35.75
N ALA A 406 -6.23 24.90 -34.95
CA ALA A 406 -6.80 26.24 -34.71
C ALA A 406 -7.39 26.46 -33.30
N ALA A 407 -7.36 25.47 -32.40
CA ALA A 407 -7.89 25.63 -31.03
C ALA A 407 -6.80 25.87 -29.96
N ALA A 408 -5.52 25.65 -30.28
CA ALA A 408 -4.43 25.72 -29.30
C ALA A 408 -3.78 27.11 -29.15
N VAL A 409 -4.07 28.06 -30.05
CA VAL A 409 -3.41 29.40 -30.03
C VAL A 409 -4.23 30.46 -29.28
N VAL A 410 -5.54 30.27 -29.11
CA VAL A 410 -6.40 31.23 -28.39
C VAL A 410 -6.39 31.02 -26.87
N GLY A 411 -6.24 29.77 -26.39
CA GLY A 411 -6.16 29.46 -24.96
C GLY A 411 -4.85 29.90 -24.29
N GLY A 412 -3.74 29.89 -25.03
CA GLY A 412 -2.42 30.29 -24.53
C GLY A 412 -2.27 31.78 -24.23
N LEU A 413 -2.97 32.65 -24.97
CA LEU A 413 -2.88 34.10 -24.79
C LEU A 413 -3.68 34.63 -23.59
N VAL A 414 -4.74 33.93 -23.17
CA VAL A 414 -5.57 34.33 -22.01
C VAL A 414 -4.87 33.99 -20.68
N LEU A 415 -4.11 32.90 -20.63
CA LEU A 415 -3.36 32.49 -19.43
C LEU A 415 -2.15 33.39 -19.16
N VAL A 416 -1.43 33.82 -20.20
CA VAL A 416 -0.27 34.71 -20.05
C VAL A 416 -0.70 36.12 -19.63
N ALA A 417 -1.83 36.64 -20.12
CA ALA A 417 -2.35 37.94 -19.71
C ALA A 417 -2.83 37.97 -18.24
N GLY A 418 -3.41 36.88 -17.74
CA GLY A 418 -3.86 36.76 -16.35
C GLY A 418 -2.71 36.75 -15.33
N VAL A 419 -1.61 36.06 -15.66
CA VAL A 419 -0.42 36.00 -14.79
C VAL A 419 0.32 37.34 -14.76
N VAL A 420 0.45 38.03 -15.89
CA VAL A 420 1.08 39.36 -15.96
C VAL A 420 0.26 40.41 -15.19
N PHE A 421 -1.08 40.38 -15.27
CA PHE A 421 -1.94 41.28 -14.50
C PHE A 421 -1.83 41.06 -12.98
N PHE A 422 -1.73 39.80 -12.53
CA PHE A 422 -1.60 39.47 -11.11
C PHE A 422 -0.23 39.87 -10.53
N VAL A 423 0.85 39.71 -11.30
CA VAL A 423 2.21 40.10 -10.90
C VAL A 423 2.39 41.62 -10.88
N LEU A 424 1.80 42.35 -11.83
CA LEU A 424 1.86 43.83 -11.86
C LEU A 424 1.01 44.46 -10.74
N ARG A 425 -0.12 43.85 -10.35
CA ARG A 425 -0.93 44.34 -9.22
C ARG A 425 -0.27 44.13 -7.86
N ARG A 426 0.63 43.15 -7.73
CA ARG A 426 1.41 42.89 -6.50
C ARG A 426 2.57 43.87 -6.29
N ARG A 427 3.00 44.58 -7.34
CA ARG A 427 4.11 45.55 -7.28
C ARG A 427 3.71 46.98 -6.93
N SER A 428 2.41 47.27 -6.79
CA SER A 428 1.89 48.63 -6.59
C SER A 428 1.15 48.85 -5.26
N ALA A 429 1.48 48.09 -4.21
CA ALA A 429 0.98 48.37 -2.87
C ALA A 429 2.02 49.22 -2.10
N PRO A 430 1.68 50.45 -1.65
CA PRO A 430 2.60 51.25 -0.85
C PRO A 430 2.68 50.70 0.58
N SER A 431 3.90 50.64 1.11
CA SER A 431 4.21 50.32 2.50
C SER A 431 3.47 51.29 3.44
N ARG A 432 2.72 50.77 4.41
CA ARG A 432 2.21 51.55 5.54
C ARG A 432 2.77 51.01 6.85
N GLU A 433 3.54 51.87 7.51
CA GLU A 433 3.85 51.85 8.93
C GLU A 433 2.60 51.74 9.80
N GLY A 434 2.78 51.07 10.94
CA GLY A 434 2.13 51.33 12.22
C GLY A 434 0.61 51.50 12.23
N ALA A 435 -0.12 50.43 12.55
CA ALA A 435 -1.50 50.54 13.05
C ALA A 435 -1.72 49.62 14.24
N VAL A 436 -2.20 50.26 15.31
CA VAL A 436 -2.57 49.75 16.63
C VAL A 436 -3.54 48.58 16.54
N VAL A 437 -3.31 47.54 17.37
CA VAL A 437 -4.20 46.38 17.53
C VAL A 437 -5.52 46.85 18.16
N PRO A 438 -6.69 46.71 17.50
CA PRO A 438 -7.97 46.90 18.17
C PRO A 438 -8.28 45.64 18.98
N GLN A 439 -8.54 45.81 20.28
CA GLN A 439 -9.14 44.75 21.10
C GLN A 439 -10.46 44.30 20.48
N MET A 440 -10.59 43.00 20.20
CA MET A 440 -11.87 42.40 19.80
C MET A 440 -12.85 42.45 20.99
N PRO A 441 -14.13 42.78 20.76
CA PRO A 441 -15.16 42.61 21.78
C PRO A 441 -15.37 41.11 22.04
N GLN A 442 -15.39 40.70 23.30
CA GLN A 442 -15.86 39.37 23.69
C GLN A 442 -17.32 39.21 23.25
N GLN A 443 -17.56 38.38 22.23
CA GLN A 443 -18.89 37.86 21.94
C GLN A 443 -19.08 36.55 22.70
N THR A 444 -20.03 36.58 23.63
CA THR A 444 -20.58 35.42 24.32
C THR A 444 -21.71 34.79 23.48
N GLY A 445 -21.49 33.55 23.00
CA GLY A 445 -22.51 32.56 22.58
C GLY A 445 -22.62 32.27 21.06
N PRO A 446 -23.15 31.10 20.60
CA PRO A 446 -23.61 29.90 21.32
C PRO A 446 -22.72 28.65 21.11
N GLY A 447 -22.97 27.63 21.95
CA GLY A 447 -22.41 26.27 22.04
C GLY A 447 -21.46 25.75 20.94
N VAL A 448 -20.31 25.23 21.39
CA VAL A 448 -19.53 24.24 20.64
C VAL A 448 -20.51 23.13 20.19
N PRO A 449 -20.61 22.81 18.89
CA PRO A 449 -21.45 21.71 18.45
C PRO A 449 -21.03 20.44 19.20
N PRO A 450 -21.99 19.60 19.64
CA PRO A 450 -21.65 18.36 20.30
C PRO A 450 -20.69 17.56 19.41
N ALA A 451 -19.68 16.95 20.02
CA ALA A 451 -18.84 16.00 19.31
C ALA A 451 -19.77 15.01 18.57
N PRO A 452 -19.46 14.67 17.31
CA PRO A 452 -20.24 13.67 16.60
C PRO A 452 -20.35 12.42 17.47
N PRO A 453 -21.51 11.73 17.45
CA PRO A 453 -21.65 10.49 18.20
C PRO A 453 -20.47 9.58 17.86
N ALA A 454 -19.91 8.93 18.88
CA ALA A 454 -18.88 7.93 18.68
C ALA A 454 -19.40 6.94 17.62
N TYR A 455 -18.58 6.67 16.60
CA TYR A 455 -18.93 5.71 15.58
C TYR A 455 -19.28 4.37 16.25
N GLU A 456 -20.53 3.96 16.07
CA GLU A 456 -21.01 2.66 16.48
C GLU A 456 -20.90 1.75 15.25
N PRO A 457 -19.95 0.79 15.23
CA PRO A 457 -19.75 -0.07 14.07
C PRO A 457 -21.00 -0.91 13.81
N PRO A 458 -21.34 -1.20 12.55
CA PRO A 458 -22.37 -2.19 12.27
C PRO A 458 -21.97 -3.53 12.88
N ALA A 459 -22.94 -4.25 13.46
CA ALA A 459 -22.69 -5.59 13.97
C ALA A 459 -22.14 -6.45 12.80
N PRO A 460 -20.98 -7.10 12.96
CA PRO A 460 -20.46 -7.95 11.91
C PRO A 460 -21.43 -9.10 11.63
N PRO A 461 -21.47 -9.62 10.38
CA PRO A 461 -22.33 -10.74 10.03
C PRO A 461 -22.16 -11.92 11.00
N SER A 462 -23.22 -12.67 11.28
CA SER A 462 -23.18 -13.81 12.21
C SER A 462 -22.21 -14.93 11.79
N ASP A 463 -21.85 -14.94 10.51
CA ASP A 463 -20.90 -15.82 9.83
C ASP A 463 -19.54 -15.14 9.58
N ASN A 464 -19.23 -14.01 10.25
CA ASN A 464 -17.95 -13.32 10.11
C ASN A 464 -16.77 -14.30 10.35
N PRO A 465 -15.97 -14.61 9.30
CA PRO A 465 -14.88 -15.58 9.37
C PRO A 465 -13.73 -15.10 10.25
N TYR A 466 -13.68 -13.79 10.52
CA TYR A 466 -12.70 -13.17 11.41
C TYR A 466 -13.14 -13.16 12.89
N ALA A 467 -14.42 -13.46 13.15
CA ALA A 467 -14.98 -13.51 14.51
C ALA A 467 -14.95 -14.91 15.14
N ARG A 468 -14.99 -15.98 14.34
CA ARG A 468 -15.05 -17.37 14.83
C ARG A 468 -13.68 -17.97 15.03
#